data_AF-A0A1G0HYT9-F1
#
_entry.id   AF-A0A1G0HYT9-F1
#
_cell.length_a   1.000
_cell.length_b   1.000
_cell.length_c   1.000
_cell.angle_alpha   90.00
_cell.angle_beta   90.00
_cell.angle_gamma   90.00
#
_symmetry.space_group_name_H-M   'P 1'
#
loop_
_entity.id
_entity.type
_entity.pdbx_description
1 polymer ?
#
loop_
_entity_poly.entity_id
_entity_poly.type
_entity_poly.pdbx_seq_one_letter_code
_entity_poly.pdbx_strand_id
1 'polypeptide(L)'
;MSDSAVFFEPWFTDYADDDLHVLQISYLNGGLDATKLLEDGRYGHFEVQPDQPGIAELTIKLFSYTKSEVFEVLFPDTIAHRVLDEHSLAELWPLARPNHAMFRVGGHGWTVESPISFALGDDKSWMIVTDWDCVEVVATTAPIVRKVGPVARAIVDRPDDDDMGERDEMLTSRMTKRWH
;
A
#
# COMPACT_ATOMS: atom_id res chain seq x y z
N MET A 1 -31.75 0.02 1.97
CA MET A 1 -30.31 0.10 2.28
C MET A 1 -30.03 1.58 2.43
N SER A 2 -29.58 2.05 3.59
CA SER A 2 -29.34 3.48 3.76
C SER A 2 -28.15 3.89 2.90
N ASP A 3 -28.30 4.95 2.11
CA ASP A 3 -27.18 5.66 1.51
C ASP A 3 -26.30 6.15 2.67
N SER A 4 -25.22 5.40 2.97
CA SER A 4 -24.16 5.94 3.80
C SER A 4 -23.53 7.06 3.00
N ALA A 5 -23.75 8.31 3.40
CA ALA A 5 -23.09 9.44 2.78
C ALA A 5 -21.59 9.29 3.01
N VAL A 6 -20.80 9.24 1.94
CA VAL A 6 -19.33 9.26 2.02
C VAL A 6 -18.90 10.48 2.83
N PHE A 7 -18.00 10.28 3.81
CA PHE A 7 -17.50 11.35 4.65
C PHE A 7 -15.97 11.30 4.76
N PHE A 8 -15.37 12.47 4.88
CA PHE A 8 -13.93 12.63 5.00
C PHE A 8 -13.54 13.26 6.34
N GLU A 9 -12.35 12.93 6.79
CA GLU A 9 -11.70 13.58 7.93
C GLU A 9 -10.26 13.93 7.54
N PRO A 10 -9.76 15.14 7.89
CA PRO A 10 -8.40 15.52 7.60
C PRO A 10 -7.41 14.62 8.34
N TRP A 11 -6.32 14.27 7.67
CA TRP A 11 -5.19 13.60 8.30
C TRP A 11 -4.00 14.58 8.33
N PHE A 12 -3.90 15.31 9.43
CA PHE A 12 -2.86 16.33 9.58
C PHE A 12 -1.49 15.68 9.74
N THR A 13 -0.69 15.78 8.69
CA THR A 13 0.73 15.42 8.66
C THR A 13 1.48 16.49 7.90
N ASP A 14 2.81 16.53 8.04
CA ASP A 14 3.63 17.43 7.23
C ASP A 14 3.52 17.14 5.73
N TYR A 15 3.01 15.97 5.32
CA TYR A 15 2.93 15.49 3.94
C TYR A 15 1.49 15.42 3.39
N ALA A 16 0.50 15.90 4.16
CA ALA A 16 -0.92 15.67 3.83
C ALA A 16 -1.35 16.23 2.47
N ASP A 17 -0.67 17.28 2.03
CA ASP A 17 -0.93 17.98 0.77
C ASP A 17 0.24 17.91 -0.23
N ASP A 18 1.20 16.99 -0.02
CA ASP A 18 2.34 16.81 -0.92
C ASP A 18 1.97 16.02 -2.18
N ASP A 19 2.76 16.19 -3.23
CA ASP A 19 2.80 15.27 -4.36
C ASP A 19 3.67 14.06 -3.99
N LEU A 20 3.08 12.86 -4.00
CA LEU A 20 3.62 11.65 -3.40
C LEU A 20 3.85 10.54 -4.44
N HIS A 21 4.80 9.65 -4.14
CA HIS A 21 5.01 8.40 -4.88
C HIS A 21 5.24 7.25 -3.90
N VAL A 22 4.55 6.12 -4.12
CA VAL A 22 4.74 4.90 -3.32
C VAL A 22 6.04 4.21 -3.77
N LEU A 23 7.03 4.15 -2.89
CA LEU A 23 8.28 3.43 -3.17
C LEU A 23 8.19 1.96 -2.78
N GLN A 24 7.51 1.67 -1.67
CA GLN A 24 7.46 0.33 -1.10
C GLN A 24 6.26 0.17 -0.18
N ILE A 25 5.59 -0.97 -0.28
CA ILE A 25 4.61 -1.45 0.70
C ILE A 25 5.17 -2.75 1.25
N SER A 26 5.27 -2.86 2.57
CA SER A 26 5.89 -4.03 3.20
C SER A 26 5.17 -4.42 4.47
N TYR A 27 4.92 -5.72 4.57
CA TYR A 27 4.45 -6.38 5.77
C TYR A 27 5.66 -6.67 6.64
N LEU A 28 5.72 -6.11 7.85
CA LEU A 28 6.87 -6.32 8.73
C LEU A 28 6.50 -6.16 10.21
N ASN A 29 5.73 -7.09 10.78
CA ASN A 29 6.13 -7.77 12.04
C ASN A 29 5.16 -8.82 12.62
N GLY A 30 4.20 -9.37 11.87
CA GLY A 30 3.63 -10.65 12.28
C GLY A 30 4.73 -11.71 12.21
N GLY A 31 4.75 -12.69 13.11
CA GLY A 31 5.47 -13.93 12.82
C GLY A 31 5.11 -14.34 11.39
N LEU A 32 6.08 -14.77 10.58
CA LEU A 32 5.73 -15.19 9.22
C LEU A 32 5.02 -16.52 9.37
N ASP A 33 3.73 -16.45 9.62
CA ASP A 33 2.92 -17.60 9.87
C ASP A 33 1.96 -17.86 8.73
N ALA A 34 1.79 -19.14 8.44
CA ALA A 34 0.84 -19.60 7.45
C ALA A 34 0.10 -20.79 8.03
N THR A 35 -1.21 -20.82 7.81
CA THR A 35 -2.03 -21.97 8.15
C THR A 35 -2.57 -22.59 6.87
N LYS A 36 -2.31 -23.88 6.66
CA LYS A 36 -2.75 -24.61 5.47
C LYS A 36 -3.50 -25.88 5.85
N LEU A 37 -4.66 -26.09 5.22
CA LEU A 37 -5.34 -27.39 5.26
C LEU A 37 -4.53 -28.42 4.46
N LEU A 38 -4.13 -29.49 5.13
CA LEU A 38 -3.36 -30.59 4.55
C LEU A 38 -4.30 -31.63 3.93
N GLU A 39 -3.76 -32.48 3.07
CA GLU A 39 -4.52 -33.52 2.35
C GLU A 39 -5.20 -34.53 3.29
N ASP A 40 -4.68 -34.69 4.51
CA ASP A 40 -5.23 -35.57 5.54
C ASP A 40 -6.31 -34.92 6.42
N GLY A 41 -6.71 -33.69 6.11
CA GLY A 41 -7.75 -32.94 6.82
C GLY A 41 -7.27 -32.20 8.07
N ARG A 42 -5.98 -32.23 8.42
CA ARG A 42 -5.41 -31.43 9.52
C ARG A 42 -4.94 -30.05 9.03
N TYR A 43 -4.72 -29.12 9.96
CA TYR A 43 -4.09 -27.84 9.67
C TYR A 43 -2.60 -27.88 10.03
N GLY A 44 -1.75 -27.56 9.06
CA GLY A 44 -0.34 -27.26 9.29
C GLY A 44 -0.17 -25.79 9.60
N HIS A 45 0.51 -25.48 10.70
CA HIS A 45 0.94 -24.13 11.06
C HIS A 45 2.44 -24.02 10.78
N PHE A 46 2.81 -23.06 9.95
CA PHE A 46 4.19 -22.74 9.60
C PHE A 46 4.51 -21.41 10.25
N GLU A 47 5.68 -21.27 10.84
CA GLU A 47 6.13 -20.02 11.47
C GLU A 47 7.60 -19.80 11.10
N VAL A 48 7.94 -18.62 10.61
CA VAL A 48 9.33 -18.16 10.50
C VAL A 48 9.55 -17.07 11.52
N GLN A 49 10.58 -17.24 12.34
CA GLN A 49 10.98 -16.19 13.27
C GLN A 49 11.59 -15.03 12.49
N PRO A 50 11.09 -13.80 12.70
CA PRO A 50 11.63 -12.64 12.01
C PRO A 50 13.04 -12.31 12.53
N ASP A 51 13.89 -11.83 11.62
CA ASP A 51 15.28 -11.45 11.94
C ASP A 51 15.34 -10.23 12.86
N GLN A 52 14.30 -9.39 12.90
CA GLN A 52 14.15 -8.27 13.80
C GLN A 52 12.69 -8.02 14.20
N PRO A 53 12.42 -7.57 15.44
CA PRO A 53 11.11 -7.09 15.83
C PRO A 53 10.85 -5.70 15.21
N GLY A 54 10.03 -5.67 14.16
CA GLY A 54 9.34 -4.48 13.69
C GLY A 54 8.31 -3.90 14.69
N ILE A 55 7.95 -2.64 14.46
CA ILE A 55 7.00 -1.87 15.28
C ILE A 55 5.65 -1.65 14.59
N ALA A 56 5.45 -2.23 13.39
CA ALA A 56 4.28 -2.01 12.56
C ALA A 56 3.93 -3.23 11.71
N GLU A 57 2.67 -3.65 11.67
CA GLU A 57 2.22 -4.75 10.79
C GLU A 57 2.32 -4.39 9.31
N LEU A 58 2.07 -3.13 8.95
CA LEU A 58 2.19 -2.60 7.60
C LEU A 58 3.03 -1.32 7.59
N THR A 59 4.02 -1.26 6.70
CA THR A 59 4.83 -0.07 6.46
C THR A 59 4.70 0.36 5.01
N ILE A 60 4.44 1.64 4.78
CA ILE A 60 4.38 2.26 3.46
C ILE A 60 5.49 3.30 3.39
N LYS A 61 6.47 3.11 2.51
CA LYS A 61 7.54 4.08 2.26
C LYS A 61 7.18 4.94 1.05
N LEU A 62 7.24 6.25 1.24
CA LEU A 62 6.77 7.25 0.29
C LEU A 62 7.89 8.22 -0.04
N PHE A 63 7.93 8.65 -1.28
CA PHE A 63 8.71 9.80 -1.72
C PHE A 63 7.79 11.02 -1.86
N SER A 64 8.18 12.15 -1.30
CA SER A 64 7.54 13.45 -1.54
C SER A 64 8.31 14.20 -2.62
N TYR A 65 7.68 14.42 -3.79
CA TYR A 65 8.22 15.28 -4.83
C TYR A 65 8.33 16.73 -4.35
N THR A 66 7.33 17.20 -3.60
CA THR A 66 7.27 18.56 -3.04
C THR A 66 8.48 18.87 -2.16
N LYS A 67 8.88 17.92 -1.31
CA LYS A 67 9.97 18.12 -0.32
C LYS A 67 11.29 17.47 -0.73
N SER A 68 11.30 16.66 -1.79
CA SER A 68 12.46 15.87 -2.22
C SER A 68 13.04 15.01 -1.09
N GLU A 69 12.16 14.30 -0.39
CA GLU A 69 12.54 13.44 0.73
C GLU A 69 11.70 12.16 0.80
N VAL A 70 12.26 11.15 1.46
CA VAL A 70 11.57 9.91 1.79
C VAL A 70 11.08 9.98 3.22
N PHE A 71 9.86 9.52 3.40
CA PHE A 71 9.27 9.23 4.70
C PHE A 71 8.56 7.89 4.64
N GLU A 72 8.08 7.44 5.78
CA GLU A 72 7.29 6.23 5.87
C GLU A 72 6.12 6.43 6.81
N VAL A 73 5.07 5.66 6.54
CA VAL A 73 3.87 5.55 7.34
C VAL A 73 3.84 4.14 7.91
N LEU A 74 3.84 4.06 9.22
CA LEU A 74 3.88 2.83 10.00
C LEU A 74 2.48 2.59 10.59
N PHE A 75 1.86 1.46 10.27
CA PHE A 75 0.57 1.04 10.83
C PHE A 75 0.80 -0.07 11.84
N PRO A 76 0.71 0.21 13.15
CA PRO A 76 0.92 -0.78 14.21
C PRO A 76 -0.05 -1.97 14.11
N ASP A 77 -1.35 -1.68 13.92
CA ASP A 77 -2.42 -2.67 14.01
C ASP A 77 -3.33 -2.60 12.76
N THR A 78 -2.97 -3.32 11.70
CA THR A 78 -3.66 -3.30 10.41
C THR A 78 -4.71 -4.40 10.32
N ILE A 79 -5.97 -4.01 10.09
CA ILE A 79 -7.08 -4.96 9.91
C ILE A 79 -7.21 -5.40 8.46
N ALA A 80 -7.10 -4.46 7.53
CA ALA A 80 -7.16 -4.71 6.10
C ALA A 80 -6.46 -3.57 5.36
N HIS A 81 -5.93 -3.84 4.17
CA HIS A 81 -5.50 -2.79 3.26
C HIS A 81 -5.71 -3.23 1.82
N ARG A 82 -5.72 -2.26 0.92
CA ARG A 82 -5.74 -2.48 -0.52
C ARG A 82 -4.86 -1.46 -1.22
N VAL A 83 -4.30 -1.88 -2.34
CA VAL A 83 -3.61 -1.01 -3.29
C VAL A 83 -4.48 -0.94 -4.53
N LEU A 84 -4.73 0.28 -4.97
CA LEU A 84 -5.71 0.60 -6.00
C LEU A 84 -5.05 1.49 -7.04
N ASP A 85 -5.47 1.34 -8.28
CA ASP A 85 -5.27 2.42 -9.25
C ASP A 85 -6.26 3.57 -8.98
N GLU A 86 -6.02 4.71 -9.62
CA GLU A 86 -6.94 5.85 -9.51
C GLU A 86 -8.36 5.51 -9.98
N HIS A 87 -8.51 4.60 -10.96
CA HIS A 87 -9.83 4.26 -11.49
C HIS A 87 -10.73 3.59 -10.45
N SER A 88 -10.13 2.77 -9.58
CA SER A 88 -10.83 2.08 -8.50
C SER A 88 -11.34 3.01 -7.38
N LEU A 89 -11.01 4.31 -7.46
CA LEU A 89 -11.50 5.36 -6.55
C LEU A 89 -12.41 6.39 -7.24
N ALA A 90 -12.98 6.05 -8.40
CA ALA A 90 -13.84 6.96 -9.17
C ALA A 90 -15.04 7.52 -8.39
N GLU A 91 -15.51 6.83 -7.34
CA GLU A 91 -16.58 7.34 -6.46
C GLU A 91 -16.11 8.48 -5.52
N LEU A 92 -14.81 8.56 -5.22
CA LEU A 92 -14.25 9.54 -4.29
C LEU A 92 -13.79 10.82 -5.00
N TRP A 93 -13.33 10.73 -6.25
CA TRP A 93 -12.76 11.86 -7.01
C TRP A 93 -13.69 13.06 -7.25
N PRO A 94 -15.01 12.88 -7.44
CA PRO A 94 -15.91 14.02 -7.59
C PRO A 94 -16.14 14.79 -6.28
N LEU A 95 -15.71 14.27 -5.14
CA LEU A 95 -16.01 14.83 -3.81
C LEU A 95 -14.89 15.75 -3.32
N ALA A 96 -15.27 16.73 -2.49
CA ALA A 96 -14.33 17.66 -1.87
C ALA A 96 -13.55 16.96 -0.74
N ARG A 97 -12.29 16.62 -1.02
CA ARG A 97 -11.37 16.01 -0.06
C ARG A 97 -10.74 17.09 0.85
N PRO A 98 -10.46 16.77 2.14
CA PRO A 98 -9.93 17.73 3.10
C PRO A 98 -8.44 18.03 2.89
N ASN A 99 -7.72 17.10 2.26
CA ASN A 99 -6.31 17.19 1.92
C ASN A 99 -6.07 16.55 0.55
N HIS A 100 -4.98 16.93 -0.13
CA HIS A 100 -4.68 16.44 -1.47
C HIS A 100 -4.25 14.97 -1.51
N ALA A 101 -3.36 14.55 -0.61
CA ALA A 101 -2.72 13.24 -0.67
C ALA A 101 -3.09 12.32 0.50
N MET A 102 -3.20 12.84 1.73
CA MET A 102 -3.45 12.01 2.91
C MET A 102 -4.68 12.47 3.67
N PHE A 103 -5.66 11.57 3.82
CA PHE A 103 -6.91 11.86 4.53
C PHE A 103 -7.52 10.55 5.05
N ARG A 104 -8.62 10.65 5.80
CA ARG A 104 -9.44 9.49 6.17
C ARG A 104 -10.77 9.55 5.44
N VAL A 105 -11.33 8.39 5.12
CA VAL A 105 -12.61 8.26 4.41
C VAL A 105 -13.43 7.12 4.98
N GLY A 106 -14.75 7.28 5.03
CA GLY A 106 -15.69 6.24 5.43
C GLY A 106 -17.01 6.34 4.68
N GLY A 107 -17.80 5.27 4.73
CA GLY A 107 -19.12 5.20 4.11
C GLY A 107 -19.12 5.01 2.59
N HIS A 108 -17.97 4.72 1.98
CA HIS A 108 -17.80 4.47 0.54
C HIS A 108 -17.92 2.98 0.20
N GLY A 109 -17.76 2.62 -1.08
CA GLY A 109 -18.02 1.28 -1.61
C GLY A 109 -17.30 0.16 -0.85
N TRP A 110 -16.07 0.41 -0.37
CA TRP A 110 -15.33 -0.61 0.38
C TRP A 110 -15.92 -0.89 1.76
N THR A 111 -16.55 0.10 2.40
CA THR A 111 -17.28 -0.10 3.66
C THR A 111 -18.44 -1.09 3.47
N VAL A 112 -19.08 -1.09 2.31
CA VAL A 112 -20.17 -2.03 1.96
C VAL A 112 -19.62 -3.40 1.57
N GLU A 113 -18.51 -3.44 0.83
CA GLU A 113 -17.87 -4.67 0.38
C GLU A 113 -17.24 -5.46 1.55
N SER A 114 -16.63 -4.77 2.51
CA SER A 114 -15.85 -5.37 3.60
C SER A 114 -16.36 -4.95 4.99
N PRO A 115 -17.64 -5.19 5.34
CA PRO A 115 -18.24 -4.67 6.57
C PRO A 115 -17.55 -5.21 7.84
N ILE A 116 -16.96 -6.41 7.79
CA ILE A 116 -16.23 -6.99 8.93
C ILE A 116 -14.94 -6.21 9.21
N SER A 117 -14.21 -5.78 8.18
CA SER A 117 -12.97 -5.03 8.35
C SER A 117 -13.22 -3.70 9.06
N PHE A 118 -14.26 -2.96 8.65
CA PHE A 118 -14.64 -1.69 9.27
C PHE A 118 -15.31 -1.88 10.64
N ALA A 119 -15.89 -3.05 10.93
CA ALA A 119 -16.42 -3.38 12.26
C ALA A 119 -15.31 -3.75 13.26
N LEU A 120 -14.22 -4.38 12.81
CA LEU A 120 -13.07 -4.77 13.64
C LEU A 120 -12.03 -3.66 13.78
N GLY A 121 -11.92 -2.80 12.77
CA GLY A 121 -11.02 -1.65 12.76
C GLY A 121 -11.70 -0.39 13.26
N ASP A 122 -11.84 0.56 12.35
CA ASP A 122 -12.59 1.80 12.55
C ASP A 122 -13.61 1.96 11.41
N ASP A 123 -14.60 2.83 11.58
CA ASP A 123 -15.61 3.16 10.56
C ASP A 123 -15.02 3.97 9.37
N LYS A 124 -13.71 4.22 9.42
CA LYS A 124 -12.90 4.96 8.45
C LYS A 124 -11.61 4.21 8.13
N SER A 125 -11.17 4.36 6.89
CA SER A 125 -9.84 3.98 6.43
C SER A 125 -8.92 5.19 6.34
N TRP A 126 -7.62 4.93 6.43
CA TRP A 126 -6.54 5.86 6.11
C TRP A 126 -6.24 5.77 4.62
N MET A 127 -6.26 6.90 3.93
CA MET A 127 -6.02 6.99 2.49
C MET A 127 -4.73 7.73 2.22
N ILE A 128 -3.91 7.17 1.33
CA ILE A 128 -2.74 7.81 0.72
C ILE A 128 -2.96 7.75 -0.79
N VAL A 129 -3.08 8.92 -1.41
CA VAL A 129 -3.30 9.07 -2.85
C VAL A 129 -2.02 9.57 -3.51
N THR A 130 -1.67 8.93 -4.62
CA THR A 130 -0.64 9.38 -5.56
C THR A 130 -1.22 9.43 -6.96
N ASP A 131 -0.45 9.94 -7.93
CA ASP A 131 -0.84 9.99 -9.36
C ASP A 131 -1.00 8.61 -10.02
N TRP A 132 -0.53 7.52 -9.38
CA TRP A 132 -0.53 6.18 -9.98
C TRP A 132 -1.23 5.17 -9.09
N ASP A 133 -0.83 5.13 -7.83
CA ASP A 133 -1.30 4.18 -6.84
C ASP A 133 -1.97 4.90 -5.67
N CYS A 134 -3.04 4.32 -5.17
CA CYS A 134 -3.65 4.70 -3.92
C CYS A 134 -3.53 3.55 -2.93
N VAL A 135 -3.15 3.86 -1.70
CA VAL A 135 -3.12 2.88 -0.62
C VAL A 135 -4.17 3.25 0.40
N GLU A 136 -5.05 2.29 0.65
CA GLU A 136 -6.12 2.45 1.62
C GLU A 136 -5.99 1.39 2.71
N VAL A 137 -5.98 1.83 3.98
CA VAL A 137 -5.67 0.99 5.14
C VAL A 137 -6.74 1.15 6.21
N VAL A 138 -7.33 0.06 6.66
CA VAL A 138 -8.15 -0.01 7.88
C VAL A 138 -7.26 -0.47 9.01
N ALA A 139 -7.18 0.32 10.08
CA ALA A 139 -6.34 0.05 11.25
C ALA A 139 -7.09 0.45 12.53
N THR A 140 -6.80 -0.23 13.64
CA THR A 140 -7.40 0.10 14.96
C THR A 140 -6.67 1.24 15.67
N THR A 141 -5.43 1.50 15.28
CA THR A 141 -4.59 2.57 15.82
C THR A 141 -4.19 3.56 14.74
N ALA A 142 -3.93 4.80 15.16
CA ALA A 142 -3.45 5.82 14.25
C ALA A 142 -2.02 5.48 13.77
N PRO A 143 -1.72 5.68 12.48
CA PRO A 143 -0.38 5.44 11.96
C PRO A 143 0.63 6.45 12.48
N ILE A 144 1.90 6.04 12.47
CA ILE A 144 3.04 6.88 12.81
C ILE A 144 3.73 7.32 11.52
N VAL A 145 3.88 8.62 11.32
CA VAL A 145 4.63 9.18 10.19
C VAL A 145 6.07 9.45 10.63
N ARG A 146 7.05 8.85 9.93
CA ARG A 146 8.47 8.97 10.25
C ARG A 146 9.26 9.44 9.04
N LYS A 147 9.97 10.56 9.18
CA LYS A 147 10.93 11.03 8.18
C LYS A 147 12.12 10.07 8.09
N VAL A 148 12.49 9.68 6.88
CA VAL A 148 13.66 8.84 6.61
C VAL A 148 14.85 9.72 6.24
N GLY A 149 14.68 10.62 5.27
CA GLY A 149 15.74 11.54 4.88
C GLY A 149 15.59 12.13 3.48
N PRO A 150 16.41 13.15 3.14
CA PRO A 150 16.38 13.79 1.82
C PRO A 150 16.87 12.87 0.71
N VAL A 151 16.44 13.13 -0.51
CA VAL A 151 16.89 12.44 -1.73
C VAL A 151 17.69 13.39 -2.62
N ALA A 152 18.81 12.90 -3.14
CA ALA A 152 19.58 13.65 -4.14
C ALA A 152 18.82 13.66 -5.48
N ARG A 153 18.59 14.84 -6.04
CA ARG A 153 17.98 15.00 -7.37
C ARG A 153 19.06 15.10 -8.44
N ALA A 154 19.00 14.21 -9.42
CA ALA A 154 19.71 14.36 -10.69
C ALA A 154 18.70 14.73 -11.80
N ILE A 155 19.07 15.64 -12.69
CA ILE A 155 18.30 15.90 -13.92
C ILE A 155 18.90 15.01 -15.00
N VAL A 156 18.09 14.12 -15.55
CA VAL A 156 18.47 13.21 -16.64
C VAL A 156 17.61 13.53 -17.87
N ASP A 157 18.21 13.43 -19.07
CA ASP A 157 17.54 13.78 -20.32
C ASP A 157 16.51 12.72 -20.76
N ARG A 158 16.59 11.50 -20.21
CA ARG A 158 15.61 10.41 -20.29
C ARG A 158 15.67 9.56 -19.02
N PRO A 159 14.56 8.96 -18.56
CA PRO A 159 14.64 7.83 -17.65
C PRO A 159 15.43 6.72 -18.35
N ASP A 160 16.42 6.13 -17.68
CA ASP A 160 17.28 5.09 -18.26
C ASP A 160 16.42 3.90 -18.73
N ASP A 161 16.15 3.81 -20.03
CA ASP A 161 15.45 2.70 -20.70
C ASP A 161 16.36 1.44 -20.83
N ASP A 162 17.57 1.46 -20.25
CA ASP A 162 18.66 0.53 -20.58
C ASP A 162 18.57 -0.86 -19.90
N ASP A 163 17.54 -1.19 -19.11
CA ASP A 163 17.42 -2.52 -18.46
C ASP A 163 16.17 -3.34 -18.86
N MET A 164 15.53 -2.99 -19.97
CA MET A 164 14.44 -3.80 -20.56
C MET A 164 14.88 -4.56 -21.84
N GLY A 165 16.13 -4.40 -22.27
CA GLY A 165 16.64 -4.91 -23.56
C GLY A 165 17.28 -6.30 -23.57
N GLU A 166 17.64 -6.90 -22.43
CA GLU A 166 18.39 -8.18 -22.42
C GLU A 166 17.58 -9.43 -22.02
N ARG A 167 16.28 -9.31 -21.69
CA ARG A 167 15.48 -10.49 -21.29
C ARG A 167 14.88 -11.29 -22.43
N ASP A 168 14.91 -10.81 -23.67
CA ASP A 168 14.20 -11.45 -24.79
C ASP A 168 15.09 -12.38 -25.67
N GLU A 169 16.41 -12.34 -25.52
CA GLU A 169 17.32 -13.24 -26.29
C GLU A 169 17.64 -14.57 -25.60
N MET A 170 17.34 -14.74 -24.30
CA MET A 170 17.53 -16.05 -23.63
C MET A 170 16.35 -17.02 -23.79
N LEU A 171 15.16 -16.55 -24.15
CA LEU A 171 13.96 -17.40 -24.29
C LEU A 171 13.80 -18.01 -25.70
N THR A 172 14.43 -17.43 -26.72
CA THR A 172 14.37 -17.96 -28.10
C THR A 172 15.50 -18.95 -28.44
N SER A 173 16.57 -19.01 -27.65
CA SER A 173 17.72 -19.92 -27.89
C SER A 173 17.56 -21.33 -27.30
N ARG A 174 16.63 -21.55 -26.36
CA ARG A 174 16.45 -22.87 -25.69
C ARG A 174 15.38 -23.79 -26.29
N MET A 175 14.70 -23.40 -27.37
CA MET A 175 13.61 -24.19 -27.97
C MET A 175 13.94 -24.96 -29.25
N THR A 176 15.20 -25.03 -29.69
CA THR A 176 15.59 -25.80 -30.89
C THR A 176 16.74 -26.77 -30.65
N LYS A 177 16.57 -27.74 -29.74
CA LYS A 177 17.35 -28.99 -29.72
C LYS A 177 16.79 -30.00 -28.71
N ARG A 178 15.87 -30.87 -29.16
CA ARG A 178 15.76 -32.30 -28.76
C ARG A 178 14.49 -32.92 -29.36
N TRP A 179 14.62 -33.41 -30.59
CA TRP A 179 13.86 -34.55 -31.11
C TRP A 179 14.75 -35.25 -32.13
N HIS A 180 15.47 -36.28 -31.67
CA HIS A 180 15.91 -37.46 -32.40
C HIS A 180 16.29 -38.53 -31.38
#